data_AF-A0A2I4D8X8-F1
#
_entry.id   AF-A0A2I4D8X8-F1
#
_cell.length_a   1.000
_cell.length_b   1.000
_cell.length_c   1.000
_cell.angle_alpha   90.00
_cell.angle_beta   90.00
_cell.angle_gamma   90.00
#
_symmetry.space_group_name_H-M   'P 1'
#
loop_
_entity.id
_entity.type
_entity.pdbx_description
1 polymer ?
#
loop_
_entity_poly.entity_id
_entity_poly.type
_entity_poly.pdbx_seq_one_letter_code
_entity_poly.pdbx_strand_id
1 'polypeptide(L)'
;MFTEQLQKTYFNHLINPTRLSREVRLLILEPSRWSVIQKFQVLTDGLTVEQLMVFATALKAELYAEGLVQGNFTSQESREFLQFFTEKLQFQPLPAEGPVSFRVVELPQRHHLCKVKSLNRGDANSEVTVYYQSGLRQLREHALMQLMVVHMEEPCFHFLRTEETLGYQVYPSCRNTSGVLGFSITVETQATKFR
;
A
#
# COMPACT_ATOMS: atom_id res chain seq x y z
N MET A 1 0.83 25.70 7.03
CA MET A 1 -0.46 24.98 7.18
C MET A 1 -0.49 23.63 6.46
N PHE A 2 -0.48 23.54 5.12
CA PHE A 2 -0.56 22.23 4.43
C PHE A 2 0.67 21.33 4.63
N THR A 3 1.87 21.90 4.54
CA THR A 3 3.13 21.19 4.75
C THR A 3 3.24 20.63 6.17
N GLU A 4 2.92 21.44 7.18
CA GLU A 4 2.89 21.02 8.59
C GLU A 4 1.88 19.89 8.85
N GLN A 5 0.70 19.97 8.23
CA GLN A 5 -0.31 18.92 8.34
C GLN A 5 0.15 17.60 7.70
N LEU A 6 0.81 17.67 6.54
CA LEU A 6 1.41 16.50 5.88
C LEU A 6 2.55 15.91 6.71
N GLN A 7 3.43 16.74 7.26
CA GLN A 7 4.50 16.30 8.17
C GLN A 7 3.91 15.56 9.37
N LYS A 8 2.88 16.11 10.02
CA LYS A 8 2.18 15.43 11.13
C LYS A 8 1.56 14.10 10.69
N THR A 9 0.95 14.05 9.50
CA THR A 9 0.39 12.82 8.94
C THR A 9 1.45 11.73 8.74
N TYR A 10 2.59 12.09 8.13
CA TYR A 10 3.69 11.16 7.89
C TYR A 10 4.37 10.73 9.18
N PHE A 11 4.58 11.64 10.12
CA PHE A 11 5.08 11.31 11.45
C PHE A 11 4.17 10.29 12.15
N ASN A 12 2.86 10.57 12.19
CA ASN A 12 1.86 9.66 12.76
C ASN A 12 1.82 8.29 12.07
N HIS A 13 2.11 8.24 10.76
CA HIS A 13 2.24 6.99 10.03
C HIS A 13 3.48 6.19 10.47
N LEU A 14 4.63 6.86 10.63
CA LEU A 14 5.91 6.26 10.99
C LEU A 14 5.94 5.72 12.43
N ILE A 15 5.21 6.35 13.36
CA ILE A 15 5.13 5.90 14.76
C ILE A 15 4.07 4.81 15.00
N ASN A 16 3.25 4.47 14.00
CA ASN A 16 2.26 3.41 14.11
C ASN A 16 2.85 2.09 13.57
N PRO A 17 3.03 1.04 14.41
CA PRO A 17 3.69 -0.20 14.01
C PRO A 17 3.01 -0.90 12.81
N THR A 18 1.68 -1.01 12.84
CA THR A 18 0.86 -1.62 11.78
C THR A 18 1.07 -0.94 10.42
N ARG A 19 1.08 0.40 10.43
CA ARG A 19 1.29 1.20 9.21
C ARG A 19 2.72 1.07 8.70
N LEU A 20 3.70 1.15 9.59
CA LEU A 20 5.12 1.04 9.24
C LEU A 20 5.47 -0.34 8.67
N SER A 21 4.99 -1.42 9.28
CA SER A 21 5.16 -2.79 8.82
C SER A 21 4.57 -3.00 7.42
N ARG A 22 3.36 -2.49 7.18
CA ARG A 22 2.75 -2.49 5.84
C ARG A 22 3.60 -1.71 4.84
N GLU A 23 4.10 -0.54 5.22
CA GLU A 23 4.96 0.31 4.37
C GLU A 23 6.26 -0.40 4.01
N VAL A 24 6.94 -1.01 4.97
CA VAL A 24 8.18 -1.79 4.75
C VAL A 24 7.92 -2.96 3.81
N ARG A 25 6.83 -3.70 4.00
CA ARG A 25 6.44 -4.80 3.08
C ARG A 25 6.25 -4.28 1.65
N LEU A 26 5.56 -3.16 1.48
CA LEU A 26 5.36 -2.57 0.15
C LEU A 26 6.65 -2.03 -0.45
N LEU A 27 7.57 -1.46 0.34
CA LEU A 27 8.89 -1.02 -0.15
C LEU A 27 9.75 -2.19 -0.64
N ILE A 28 9.63 -3.37 -0.02
CA ILE A 28 10.31 -4.58 -0.49
C ILE A 28 9.71 -5.09 -1.80
N LEU A 29 8.39 -5.01 -1.94
CA LEU A 29 7.64 -5.59 -3.05
C LEU A 29 7.52 -4.68 -4.27
N GLU A 30 7.49 -3.36 -4.08
CA GLU A 30 7.24 -2.37 -5.14
C GLU A 30 8.53 -1.60 -5.48
N PRO A 31 9.19 -1.84 -6.62
CA PRO A 31 10.52 -1.30 -6.92
C PRO A 31 10.55 0.23 -7.10
N SER A 32 9.42 0.84 -7.45
CA SER A 32 9.30 2.28 -7.72
C SER A 32 8.56 3.04 -6.61
N ARG A 33 8.57 2.51 -5.38
CA ARG A 33 7.88 3.11 -4.24
C ARG A 33 8.78 4.07 -3.46
N TRP A 34 8.30 5.29 -3.27
CA TRP A 34 8.90 6.25 -2.33
C TRP A 34 8.44 5.98 -0.89
N SER A 35 9.39 5.78 0.03
CA SER A 35 9.11 5.57 1.45
C SER A 35 8.52 6.82 2.10
N VAL A 36 7.72 6.62 3.15
CA VAL A 36 7.22 7.74 3.97
C VAL A 36 8.35 8.56 4.59
N ILE A 37 9.50 7.94 4.89
CA ILE A 37 10.69 8.64 5.38
C ILE A 37 11.23 9.60 4.32
N GLN A 38 11.42 9.15 3.09
CA GLN A 38 11.88 10.01 1.99
C GLN A 38 10.90 11.16 1.74
N LYS A 39 9.59 10.88 1.73
CA LYS A 39 8.56 11.92 1.58
C LYS A 39 8.61 12.94 2.71
N PHE A 40 8.82 12.48 3.94
CA PHE A 40 8.95 13.35 5.11
C PHE A 40 10.19 14.24 5.01
N GLN A 41 11.34 13.68 4.63
CA GLN A 41 12.60 14.43 4.42
C GLN A 41 12.42 15.56 3.41
N VAL A 42 11.87 15.27 2.23
CA VAL A 42 11.62 16.28 1.19
C VAL A 42 10.68 17.40 1.69
N LEU A 43 9.69 17.07 2.53
CA LEU A 43 8.84 18.10 3.14
C LEU A 43 9.60 18.96 4.16
N THR A 44 10.58 18.40 4.87
CA THR A 44 11.40 19.11 5.86
C THR A 44 12.47 19.97 5.19
N ASP A 45 13.00 19.55 4.03
CA ASP A 45 14.01 20.28 3.26
C ASP A 45 13.49 21.56 2.61
N GLY A 46 12.16 21.77 2.62
CA GLY A 46 11.52 23.01 2.17
C GLY A 46 11.03 22.95 0.73
N LEU A 47 9.78 22.50 0.55
CA LEU A 47 9.07 22.64 -0.73
C LEU A 47 8.55 24.06 -0.92
N THR A 48 8.77 24.60 -2.11
CA THR A 48 8.31 25.94 -2.48
C THR A 48 7.03 25.89 -3.30
N VAL A 49 6.24 26.97 -3.24
CA VAL A 49 5.04 27.13 -4.08
C VAL A 49 5.43 27.15 -5.56
N GLU A 50 6.58 27.72 -5.90
CA GLU A 50 7.05 27.79 -7.28
C GLU A 50 7.34 26.39 -7.86
N GLN A 51 8.01 25.51 -7.11
CA GLN A 51 8.19 24.12 -7.50
C GLN A 51 6.86 23.38 -7.69
N LEU A 52 5.88 23.64 -6.80
CA LEU A 52 4.55 23.06 -6.92
C LEU A 52 3.83 23.54 -8.18
N MET A 53 3.93 24.82 -8.52
CA MET A 53 3.31 25.38 -9.73
C MET A 53 3.98 24.85 -11.00
N VAL A 54 5.30 24.72 -11.01
CA VAL A 54 6.05 24.08 -12.11
C VAL A 54 5.59 22.63 -12.29
N PHE A 55 5.49 21.87 -11.20
CA PHE A 55 4.97 20.50 -11.23
C PHE A 55 3.53 20.45 -11.73
N ALA A 56 2.65 21.33 -11.26
CA ALA A 56 1.24 21.35 -11.65
C ALA A 56 1.04 21.64 -13.14
N THR A 57 1.87 22.52 -13.72
CA THR A 57 1.88 22.78 -15.16
C THR A 57 2.41 21.57 -15.93
N ALA A 58 3.54 21.00 -15.49
CA ALA A 58 4.13 19.82 -16.13
C ALA A 58 3.20 18.59 -16.09
N LEU A 59 2.51 18.38 -14.97
CA LEU A 59 1.57 17.26 -14.78
C LEU A 59 0.41 17.31 -15.78
N LYS A 60 -0.05 18.51 -16.18
CA LYS A 60 -1.17 18.68 -17.12
C LYS A 60 -0.75 18.70 -18.58
N ALA A 61 0.55 18.75 -18.86
CA ALA A 61 1.05 18.89 -20.22
C ALA A 61 0.71 17.65 -21.07
N GLU A 62 0.91 16.45 -20.52
CA GLU A 62 0.66 15.19 -21.20
C GLU A 62 -0.12 14.24 -20.28
N LEU A 63 -1.29 13.77 -20.71
CA LEU A 63 -2.17 12.90 -19.91
C LEU A 63 -2.85 11.83 -20.77
N TYR A 64 -3.30 10.78 -20.09
CA TYR A 64 -4.25 9.80 -20.60
C TYR A 64 -5.48 9.83 -19.67
N ALA A 65 -6.68 9.92 -20.26
CA ALA A 65 -7.93 10.02 -19.53
C ALA A 65 -8.79 8.78 -19.79
N GLU A 66 -9.12 8.07 -18.73
CA GLU A 66 -10.04 6.94 -18.72
C GLU A 66 -11.09 7.16 -17.63
N GLY A 67 -12.34 6.83 -17.92
CA GLY A 67 -13.46 7.06 -17.01
C GLY A 67 -14.44 5.90 -17.01
N LEU A 68 -14.87 5.50 -15.81
CA LEU A 68 -15.98 4.56 -15.60
C LEU A 68 -17.23 5.37 -15.23
N VAL A 69 -18.25 5.32 -16.08
CA VAL A 69 -19.57 5.90 -15.78
C VAL A 69 -20.52 4.77 -15.42
N GLN A 70 -21.11 4.84 -14.22
CA GLN A 70 -22.04 3.85 -13.71
C GLN A 70 -23.24 4.56 -13.07
N GLY A 71 -24.46 4.18 -13.46
CA GLY A 71 -25.69 4.71 -12.90
C GLY A 71 -26.72 5.02 -13.97
N ASN A 72 -27.62 5.96 -13.67
CA ASN A 72 -28.68 6.42 -14.57
C ASN A 72 -28.11 7.45 -15.58
N PHE A 73 -27.26 6.97 -16.48
CA PHE A 73 -26.68 7.76 -17.56
C PHE A 73 -26.78 6.99 -18.88
N THR A 74 -27.01 7.72 -19.94
CA THR A 74 -26.93 7.21 -21.30
C THR A 74 -25.47 7.11 -21.76
N SER A 75 -25.23 6.33 -22.81
CA SER A 75 -23.91 6.26 -23.45
C SER A 75 -23.49 7.61 -24.05
N GLN A 76 -24.44 8.47 -24.41
CA GLN A 76 -24.15 9.79 -24.94
C GLN A 76 -23.66 10.74 -23.84
N GLU A 77 -24.39 10.85 -22.73
CA GLU A 77 -23.98 11.67 -21.57
C GLU A 77 -22.59 11.26 -21.06
N SER A 78 -22.29 9.96 -21.09
CA SER A 78 -20.97 9.44 -20.69
C SER A 78 -19.83 9.94 -21.60
N ARG A 79 -20.07 10.01 -22.91
CA ARG A 79 -19.09 10.52 -23.88
C ARG A 79 -18.94 12.04 -23.77
N GLU A 80 -20.04 12.74 -23.61
CA GLU A 80 -20.06 14.20 -23.43
C GLU A 80 -19.28 14.59 -22.17
N PHE A 81 -19.35 13.80 -21.09
CA PHE A 81 -18.58 14.04 -19.88
C PHE A 81 -17.06 13.90 -20.10
N LEU A 82 -16.63 12.84 -20.79
CA LEU A 82 -15.22 12.64 -21.14
C LEU A 82 -14.71 13.75 -22.10
N GLN A 83 -15.54 14.14 -23.05
CA GLN A 83 -15.24 15.23 -23.97
C GLN A 83 -15.07 16.56 -23.20
N PHE A 84 -16.01 16.91 -22.33
CA PHE A 84 -15.92 18.11 -21.49
C PHE A 84 -14.62 18.13 -20.67
N PHE A 85 -14.25 17.00 -20.05
CA PHE A 85 -13.00 16.90 -19.28
C PHE A 85 -11.75 17.14 -20.14
N THR A 86 -11.71 16.49 -21.31
CA THR A 86 -10.58 16.61 -22.25
C THR A 86 -10.47 18.03 -22.81
N GLU A 87 -11.59 18.65 -23.17
CA GLU A 87 -11.65 20.04 -23.66
C GLU A 87 -11.25 21.07 -22.59
N LYS A 88 -11.57 20.82 -21.32
CA LYS A 88 -11.21 21.74 -20.22
C LYS A 88 -9.75 21.66 -19.84
N LEU A 89 -9.15 20.47 -19.88
CA LEU A 89 -7.76 20.29 -19.48
C LEU A 89 -6.77 20.53 -20.61
N GLN A 90 -7.19 20.37 -21.88
CA GLN A 90 -6.38 20.67 -23.07
C GLN A 90 -4.98 20.04 -23.04
N PHE A 91 -4.87 18.83 -22.48
CA PHE A 91 -3.61 18.09 -22.39
C PHE A 91 -3.23 17.46 -23.74
N GLN A 92 -1.94 17.21 -23.93
CA GLN A 92 -1.46 16.40 -25.05
C GLN A 92 -1.58 14.90 -24.71
N PRO A 93 -1.85 14.03 -25.70
CA PRO A 93 -1.84 12.59 -25.48
C PRO A 93 -0.46 12.15 -25.00
N LEU A 94 -0.39 11.18 -24.09
CA LEU A 94 0.88 10.56 -23.73
C LEU A 94 1.55 9.95 -24.99
N PRO A 95 2.87 10.15 -25.19
CA PRO A 95 3.58 9.71 -26.41
C PRO A 95 3.63 8.18 -26.58
N ALA A 96 3.43 7.45 -25.49
CA ALA A 96 3.10 6.03 -25.48
C ALA A 96 2.09 5.82 -24.36
N GLU A 97 1.27 4.77 -24.43
CA GLU A 97 0.58 4.27 -23.24
C GLU A 97 1.66 3.98 -22.20
N GLY A 98 1.77 4.88 -21.21
CA GLY A 98 2.74 4.70 -20.14
C GLY A 98 2.36 3.39 -19.46
N PRO A 99 3.26 2.39 -19.41
CA PRO A 99 2.94 1.17 -18.68
C PRO A 99 2.78 1.61 -17.23
N VAL A 100 1.55 1.64 -16.74
CA VAL A 100 1.31 1.57 -15.30
C VAL A 100 1.89 0.22 -14.90
N SER A 101 3.18 0.24 -14.56
CA SER A 101 3.94 -0.97 -14.30
C SER A 101 3.53 -1.43 -12.91
N PHE A 102 2.47 -2.23 -12.86
CA PHE A 102 2.10 -3.02 -11.70
C PHE A 102 3.11 -4.16 -11.54
N ARG A 103 4.37 -3.80 -11.25
CA ARG A 103 5.46 -4.75 -11.05
C ARG A 103 5.61 -5.04 -9.56
N VAL A 104 5.84 -6.30 -9.27
CA VAL A 104 6.14 -6.78 -7.93
C VAL A 104 7.44 -7.55 -8.01
N VAL A 105 8.30 -7.34 -7.03
CA VAL A 105 9.53 -8.12 -6.86
C VAL A 105 9.16 -9.58 -6.64
N GLU A 106 9.73 -10.48 -7.43
CA GLU A 106 9.69 -11.91 -7.15
C GLU A 106 10.66 -12.20 -5.99
N LEU A 107 10.09 -12.60 -4.84
CA LEU A 107 10.87 -12.93 -3.66
C LEU A 107 11.62 -14.24 -3.92
N PRO A 108 12.91 -14.32 -3.56
CA PRO A 108 13.67 -15.56 -3.69
C PRO A 108 13.11 -16.64 -2.76
N GLN A 109 13.31 -17.91 -3.12
CA GLN A 109 12.78 -19.08 -2.38
C GLN A 109 13.45 -19.33 -1.01
N ARG A 110 14.19 -18.36 -0.47
CA ARG A 110 14.88 -18.45 0.82
C ARG A 110 14.19 -17.55 1.85
N HIS A 111 14.32 -17.92 3.12
CA HIS A 111 13.78 -17.10 4.19
C HIS A 111 14.54 -15.78 4.31
N HIS A 112 13.77 -14.70 4.42
CA HIS A 112 14.26 -13.35 4.65
C HIS A 112 13.64 -12.77 5.90
N LEU A 113 14.48 -12.09 6.69
CA LEU A 113 14.05 -11.43 7.92
C LEU A 113 14.36 -9.95 7.82
N CYS A 114 13.30 -9.14 7.80
CA CYS A 114 13.40 -7.69 7.92
C CYS A 114 13.00 -7.29 9.33
N LYS A 115 13.89 -6.56 10.02
CA LYS A 115 13.62 -6.00 11.35
C LYS A 115 13.78 -4.49 11.28
N VAL A 116 12.73 -3.77 11.65
CA VAL A 116 12.75 -2.31 11.75
C VAL A 116 12.49 -1.94 13.20
N LYS A 117 13.35 -1.09 13.75
CA LYS A 117 13.18 -0.58 15.11
C LYS A 117 11.98 0.37 15.14
N SER A 118 11.08 0.16 16.10
CA SER A 118 9.95 1.08 16.31
C SER A 118 10.45 2.52 16.51
N LEU A 119 9.79 3.45 15.83
CA LEU A 119 10.01 4.89 16.00
C LEU A 119 9.20 5.43 17.19
N ASN A 120 8.18 4.69 17.64
CA ASN A 120 7.44 5.00 18.85
C ASN A 120 8.09 4.35 20.07
N ARG A 121 8.91 5.13 20.80
CA ARG A 121 9.60 4.63 22.01
C ARG A 121 8.66 4.37 23.19
N GLY A 122 7.45 4.95 23.17
CA GLY A 122 6.46 4.76 24.23
C GLY A 122 5.57 3.54 24.02
N ASP A 123 5.60 2.93 22.83
CA ASP A 123 4.83 1.73 22.53
C ASP A 123 5.69 0.49 22.82
N ALA A 124 5.26 -0.31 23.79
CA ALA A 124 5.92 -1.55 24.15
C ALA A 124 5.55 -2.70 23.19
N ASN A 125 4.63 -2.48 22.25
CA ASN A 125 4.20 -3.49 21.29
C ASN A 125 5.08 -3.49 20.04
N SER A 126 5.05 -4.62 19.36
CA SER A 126 5.71 -4.89 18.09
C SER A 126 4.74 -5.64 17.20
N GLU A 127 4.74 -5.33 15.91
CA GLU A 127 4.00 -6.10 14.92
C GLU A 127 4.96 -7.03 14.19
N VAL A 128 4.59 -8.31 14.11
CA VAL A 128 5.29 -9.32 13.34
C VAL A 128 4.37 -9.81 12.24
N THR A 129 4.80 -9.69 10.99
CA THR A 129 4.08 -10.23 9.83
C THR A 129 4.96 -11.23 9.12
N VAL A 130 4.48 -12.47 8.99
CA VAL A 130 5.07 -13.46 8.08
C VAL A 130 4.31 -13.38 6.77
N TYR A 131 5.02 -13.10 5.67
CA TYR A 131 4.45 -12.95 4.34
C TYR A 131 4.99 -14.03 3.40
N TYR A 132 4.07 -14.73 2.75
CA TYR A 132 4.32 -15.74 1.75
C TYR A 132 3.81 -15.22 0.41
N GLN A 133 4.72 -14.94 -0.52
CA GLN A 133 4.34 -14.57 -1.87
C GLN A 133 3.87 -15.81 -2.64
N SER A 134 2.76 -15.66 -3.38
CA SER A 134 2.24 -16.66 -4.31
C SER A 134 2.43 -16.14 -5.75
N GLY A 135 1.71 -16.71 -6.70
CA GLY A 135 1.77 -16.31 -8.11
C GLY A 135 0.86 -15.13 -8.47
N LEU A 136 0.73 -14.94 -9.78
CA LEU A 136 -0.22 -14.01 -10.38
C LEU A 136 -1.65 -14.31 -9.95
N ARG A 137 -2.45 -13.26 -9.80
CA ARG A 137 -3.87 -13.33 -9.45
C ARG A 137 -4.64 -13.96 -10.60
N GLN A 138 -4.90 -15.24 -10.47
CA GLN A 138 -5.88 -15.98 -11.23
C GLN A 138 -7.12 -16.24 -10.36
N LEU A 139 -8.29 -16.40 -10.98
CA LEU A 139 -9.56 -16.53 -10.25
C LEU A 139 -9.53 -17.72 -9.28
N ARG A 140 -9.04 -18.87 -9.73
CA ARG A 140 -8.97 -20.10 -8.93
C ARG A 140 -8.03 -19.93 -7.73
N GLU A 141 -6.84 -19.41 -7.97
CA GLU A 141 -5.77 -19.21 -7.00
C GLU A 141 -6.20 -18.20 -5.93
N HIS A 142 -6.89 -17.14 -6.35
CA HIS A 142 -7.48 -16.17 -5.43
C HIS A 142 -8.59 -16.80 -4.59
N ALA A 143 -9.50 -17.56 -5.20
CA ALA A 143 -10.60 -18.23 -4.48
C ALA A 143 -10.07 -19.26 -3.46
N LEU A 144 -9.06 -20.05 -3.83
CA LEU A 144 -8.41 -21.02 -2.95
C LEU A 144 -7.72 -20.32 -1.78
N MET A 145 -7.01 -19.21 -2.03
CA MET A 145 -6.36 -18.45 -0.96
C MET A 145 -7.38 -17.81 0.00
N GLN A 146 -8.50 -17.30 -0.51
CA GLN A 146 -9.60 -16.78 0.32
C GLN A 146 -10.23 -17.88 1.17
N LEU A 147 -10.51 -19.04 0.57
CA LEU A 147 -11.04 -20.21 1.29
C LEU A 147 -10.07 -20.67 2.38
N MET A 148 -8.78 -20.73 2.08
CA MET A 148 -7.73 -21.03 3.05
C MET A 148 -7.73 -20.04 4.22
N VAL A 149 -7.83 -18.73 3.95
CA VAL A 149 -7.87 -17.70 5.01
C VAL A 149 -9.09 -17.89 5.91
N VAL A 150 -10.27 -18.18 5.35
CA VAL A 150 -11.49 -18.45 6.13
C VAL A 150 -11.30 -19.67 7.04
N HIS A 151 -10.71 -20.76 6.52
CA HIS A 151 -10.43 -21.94 7.33
C HIS A 151 -9.35 -21.73 8.40
N MET A 152 -8.42 -20.80 8.16
CA MET A 152 -7.34 -20.50 9.09
C MET A 152 -7.72 -19.47 10.15
N GLU A 153 -8.79 -18.71 9.98
CA GLU A 153 -9.14 -17.60 10.87
C GLU A 153 -9.30 -18.05 12.32
N GLU A 154 -10.14 -19.06 12.58
CA GLU A 154 -10.35 -19.60 13.92
C GLU A 154 -9.12 -20.34 14.46
N PRO A 155 -8.47 -21.26 13.72
CA PRO A 155 -7.28 -21.96 14.21
C PRO A 155 -6.10 -21.02 14.50
N CYS A 156 -5.86 -20.01 13.66
CA CYS A 156 -4.80 -19.02 13.91
C CYS A 156 -5.09 -18.24 15.18
N PHE A 157 -6.34 -17.82 15.38
CA PHE A 157 -6.74 -17.11 16.59
C PHE A 157 -6.60 -18.01 17.82
N HIS A 158 -7.13 -19.22 17.80
CA HIS A 158 -7.02 -20.16 18.90
C HIS A 158 -5.56 -20.44 19.26
N PHE A 159 -4.75 -20.86 18.29
CA PHE A 159 -3.36 -21.24 18.53
C PHE A 159 -2.50 -20.04 18.97
N LEU A 160 -2.46 -18.97 18.17
CA LEU A 160 -1.50 -17.88 18.41
C LEU A 160 -1.93 -16.96 19.55
N ARG A 161 -3.24 -16.75 19.77
CA ARG A 161 -3.73 -15.88 20.84
C ARG A 161 -4.13 -16.64 22.10
N THR A 162 -4.78 -17.80 22.01
CA THR A 162 -5.29 -18.49 23.21
C THR A 162 -4.24 -19.42 23.80
N GLU A 163 -3.59 -20.26 22.99
CA GLU A 163 -2.60 -21.24 23.48
C GLU A 163 -1.22 -20.60 23.69
N GLU A 164 -0.64 -20.02 22.64
CA GLU A 164 0.70 -19.40 22.68
C GLU A 164 0.69 -17.99 23.30
N THR A 165 -0.50 -17.42 23.53
CA THR A 165 -0.72 -16.11 24.14
C THR A 165 0.03 -14.95 23.47
N LEU A 166 0.43 -15.07 22.20
CA LEU A 166 1.40 -14.19 21.55
C LEU A 166 0.91 -12.74 21.48
N GLY A 167 -0.38 -12.53 21.25
CA GLY A 167 -0.94 -11.21 21.01
C GLY A 167 -2.46 -11.22 20.98
N TYR A 168 -3.08 -10.08 21.30
CA TYR A 168 -4.53 -9.94 21.20
C TYR A 168 -4.98 -9.87 19.74
N GLN A 169 -4.20 -9.20 18.89
CA GLN A 169 -4.47 -9.07 17.47
C GLN A 169 -3.66 -10.12 16.72
N VAL A 170 -4.39 -11.10 16.18
CA VAL A 170 -3.87 -12.14 15.29
C VAL A 170 -4.82 -12.21 14.11
N TYR A 171 -4.29 -12.14 12.90
CA TYR A 171 -5.14 -12.29 11.71
C TYR A 171 -4.35 -12.87 10.52
N PRO A 172 -4.83 -13.99 9.93
CA PRO A 172 -4.43 -14.40 8.59
C PRO A 172 -5.04 -13.45 7.55
N SER A 173 -4.40 -13.30 6.38
CA SER A 173 -4.91 -12.42 5.33
C SER A 173 -4.47 -12.86 3.94
N CYS A 174 -5.41 -12.80 3.00
CA CYS A 174 -5.12 -12.80 1.57
C CYS A 174 -4.70 -11.37 1.16
N ARG A 175 -3.54 -11.25 0.54
CA ARG A 175 -2.96 -9.99 0.04
C ARG A 175 -2.95 -10.03 -1.49
N ASN A 176 -3.29 -8.90 -2.10
CA ASN A 176 -3.08 -8.66 -3.52
C ASN A 176 -2.26 -7.38 -3.65
N THR A 177 -1.05 -7.50 -4.19
CA THR A 177 -0.17 -6.37 -4.48
C THR A 177 0.02 -6.34 -5.98
N SER A 178 -0.53 -5.34 -6.66
CA SER A 178 -0.31 -5.14 -8.10
C SER A 178 -0.57 -6.39 -8.96
N GLY A 179 -1.57 -7.21 -8.60
CA GLY A 179 -1.92 -8.43 -9.33
C GLY A 179 -1.13 -9.68 -8.92
N VAL A 180 -0.23 -9.60 -7.95
CA VAL A 180 0.45 -10.75 -7.34
C VAL A 180 -0.19 -11.07 -5.99
N LEU A 181 -0.55 -12.33 -5.80
CA LEU A 181 -1.14 -12.80 -4.55
C LEU A 181 -0.08 -13.06 -3.50
N GLY A 182 -0.47 -12.94 -2.24
CA GLY A 182 0.33 -13.42 -1.12
C GLY A 182 -0.53 -13.71 0.09
N PHE A 183 -0.07 -14.61 0.92
CA PHE A 183 -0.68 -14.93 2.20
C PHE A 183 0.15 -14.30 3.32
N SER A 184 -0.50 -13.80 4.37
CA SER A 184 0.22 -13.33 5.55
C SER A 184 -0.47 -13.72 6.84
N ILE A 185 0.32 -13.95 7.87
CA ILE A 185 -0.15 -14.00 9.26
C ILE A 185 0.52 -12.86 10.00
N THR A 186 -0.29 -12.05 10.67
CA THR A 186 0.19 -10.90 11.44
C THR A 186 -0.20 -11.07 12.91
N VAL A 187 0.75 -10.76 13.81
CA VAL A 187 0.57 -10.78 15.26
C VAL A 187 1.11 -9.48 15.85
N GLU A 188 0.31 -8.82 16.70
CA GLU A 188 0.78 -7.73 17.55
C GLU A 188 1.11 -8.26 18.94
N THR A 189 2.38 -8.17 19.34
CA THR A 189 2.93 -8.76 20.56
C THR A 189 3.75 -7.77 21.36
N GLN A 190 3.90 -7.98 22.67
CA GLN A 190 4.81 -7.17 23.48
C GLN A 190 6.27 -7.47 23.12
N ALA A 191 7.05 -6.43 22.85
CA ALA A 191 8.44 -6.53 22.40
C ALA A 191 9.37 -7.24 23.41
N THR A 192 8.97 -7.27 24.68
CA THR A 192 9.72 -7.86 25.80
C THR A 192 9.21 -9.24 26.21
N LYS A 193 8.17 -9.79 25.57
CA LYS A 193 7.53 -11.04 26.02
C LYS A 193 8.49 -12.24 26.11
N PHE A 194 9.48 -12.30 25.22
CA PHE A 194 10.42 -13.42 25.08
C PHE A 194 11.88 -13.03 25.31
N ARG A 195 12.13 -11.99 26.09
CA ARG A 195 13.48 -11.56 26.47
C ARG A 195 13.89 -12.08 27.83
#